data_AF-A0A930KH41-F1
#
_entry.id   AF-A0A930KH41-F1
#
_cell.length_a   1.000
_cell.length_b   1.000
_cell.length_c   1.000
_cell.angle_alpha   90.00
_cell.angle_beta   90.00
_cell.angle_gamma   90.00
#
_symmetry.space_group_name_H-M   'P 1'
#
loop_
_entity.id
_entity.type
_entity.pdbx_description
1 polymer ?
#
loop_
_entity_poly.entity_id
_entity_poly.type
_entity_poly.pdbx_seq_one_letter_code
_entity_poly.pdbx_strand_id
1 'polypeptide(L)'
;SKLIKVEIMSDDEIAGTYNMAADGTLTLASGGSKTITVTTGSGFAIDNTADDMSKNATYAVVAPGTHTFRIRYWLRNTTDAPRGTIEGTVSKIVTLNCTAGSIHDITANLNLHDYDGDHYYMWDAQEQYWKGHEWNHGGSQPTINYWLPGATISNDYAKNNSDPRFYNAAFTSGVDNPATHTSFKNLPNVNEMSWYCMYGDPRWDADELWTTMGHLYKGGMWFKKKSVLQAEGHYNSNTAYDGSDWRTAKKFGNWIVPLTLPSVSDANNYFYLPALGYYDTRDSGNLYNVRFYGTFWSSSASPQYSDRAYYLWFGAGNVYVREDYERHFGFRAQKFSDFGDN
;
A
#
# COMPACT_ATOMS: atom_id res chain seq x y z
N SER A 1 -3.07 -19.16 -10.99
CA SER A 1 -1.93 -18.29 -11.39
C SER A 1 -0.71 -19.12 -11.79
N LYS A 2 0.26 -18.51 -12.47
CA LYS A 2 1.60 -19.11 -12.71
C LYS A 2 2.70 -18.25 -12.13
N LEU A 3 3.73 -18.85 -11.54
CA LEU A 3 4.98 -18.16 -11.20
C LEU A 3 5.87 -18.09 -12.46
N ILE A 4 6.11 -16.89 -12.98
CA ILE A 4 6.81 -16.68 -14.26
C ILE A 4 8.26 -16.20 -14.10
N LYS A 5 8.57 -15.61 -12.94
CA LYS A 5 9.89 -15.03 -12.65
C LYS A 5 10.09 -14.95 -11.12
N VAL A 6 11.31 -15.16 -10.67
CA VAL A 6 11.75 -14.89 -9.30
C VAL A 6 12.87 -13.85 -9.38
N GLU A 7 12.70 -12.72 -8.70
CA GLU A 7 13.74 -11.70 -8.58
C GLU A 7 14.26 -11.69 -7.15
N ILE A 8 15.57 -11.92 -6.99
CA ILE A 8 16.28 -11.91 -5.71
C ILE A 8 17.12 -10.65 -5.69
N MET A 9 16.83 -9.75 -4.76
CA MET A 9 17.48 -8.45 -4.64
C MET A 9 18.17 -8.34 -3.28
N SER A 10 19.32 -7.68 -3.23
CA SER A 10 20.01 -7.32 -2.00
C SER A 10 20.58 -5.91 -2.10
N ASP A 11 21.03 -5.33 -0.98
CA ASP A 11 21.83 -4.11 -1.00
C ASP A 11 23.32 -4.43 -1.30
N ASP A 12 23.72 -5.69 -1.15
CA ASP A 12 25.07 -6.20 -1.40
C ASP A 12 25.22 -6.80 -2.82
N GLU A 13 26.45 -6.90 -3.31
CA GLU A 13 26.76 -7.59 -4.57
C GLU A 13 26.71 -9.12 -4.36
N ILE A 14 25.60 -9.72 -4.75
CA ILE A 14 25.28 -11.14 -4.51
C ILE A 14 25.60 -12.05 -5.69
N ALA A 15 25.95 -11.48 -6.85
CA ALA A 15 26.38 -12.20 -8.05
C ALA A 15 27.45 -11.41 -8.79
N GLY A 16 28.21 -12.06 -9.68
CA GLY A 16 29.26 -11.43 -10.47
C GLY A 16 30.31 -12.43 -10.93
N THR A 17 31.41 -11.93 -11.47
CA THR A 17 32.61 -12.74 -11.76
C THR A 17 33.52 -12.72 -10.55
N TYR A 18 33.86 -13.90 -10.01
CA TYR A 18 34.71 -14.06 -8.83
C TYR A 18 36.01 -14.77 -9.18
N ASN A 19 37.10 -14.32 -8.56
CA ASN A 19 38.32 -15.11 -8.46
C ASN A 19 38.20 -16.08 -7.29
N MET A 20 38.67 -17.31 -7.48
CA MET A 20 38.69 -18.34 -6.45
C MET A 20 40.13 -18.62 -6.03
N ALA A 21 40.43 -18.42 -4.75
CA ALA A 21 41.71 -18.78 -4.16
C ALA A 21 41.83 -20.29 -3.96
N ALA A 22 43.05 -20.78 -3.69
CA ALA A 22 43.30 -22.21 -3.49
C ALA A 22 42.57 -22.80 -2.27
N ASP A 23 42.21 -21.97 -1.30
CA ASP A 23 41.42 -22.34 -0.12
C ASP A 23 39.90 -22.25 -0.35
N GLY A 24 39.46 -21.94 -1.58
CA GLY A 24 38.05 -21.80 -1.94
C GLY A 24 37.46 -20.42 -1.62
N THR A 25 38.23 -19.48 -1.07
CA THR A 25 37.77 -18.12 -0.82
C THR A 25 37.46 -17.41 -2.14
N LEU A 26 36.31 -16.74 -2.21
CA LEU A 26 35.88 -15.98 -3.38
C LEU A 26 36.12 -14.47 -3.16
N THR A 27 36.70 -13.81 -4.16
CA THR A 27 36.83 -12.34 -4.21
C THR A 27 36.21 -11.82 -5.49
N LEU A 28 35.32 -10.83 -5.41
CA LEU A 28 34.68 -10.25 -6.59
C LEU A 28 35.74 -9.63 -7.51
N ALA A 29 35.81 -10.12 -8.74
CA ALA A 29 36.75 -9.65 -9.75
C ALA A 29 36.14 -8.52 -10.59
N SER A 30 34.90 -8.69 -11.04
CA SER A 30 34.18 -7.70 -11.86
C SER A 30 32.69 -8.02 -11.99
N GLY A 31 31.89 -7.04 -12.40
CA GLY A 31 30.49 -7.26 -12.78
C GLY A 31 29.59 -7.64 -11.60
N GLY A 32 29.85 -7.07 -10.41
CA GLY A 32 29.00 -7.23 -9.25
C GLY A 32 27.55 -6.85 -9.56
N SER A 33 26.61 -7.68 -9.12
CA SER A 33 25.17 -7.48 -9.28
C SER A 33 24.49 -7.64 -7.94
N LYS A 34 23.58 -6.70 -7.66
CA LYS A 34 22.69 -6.71 -6.51
C LYS A 34 21.39 -7.48 -6.74
N THR A 35 21.20 -7.97 -7.96
CA THR A 35 19.97 -8.65 -8.39
C THR A 35 20.29 -9.91 -9.16
N ILE A 36 19.53 -10.97 -8.89
CA ILE A 36 19.49 -12.20 -9.69
C ILE A 36 18.04 -12.39 -10.14
N THR A 37 17.85 -12.63 -11.44
CA THR A 37 16.54 -12.91 -12.02
C THR A 37 16.51 -14.31 -12.58
N VAL A 38 15.56 -15.11 -12.10
CA VAL A 38 15.32 -16.48 -12.59
C VAL A 38 13.98 -16.52 -13.32
N THR A 39 14.02 -16.80 -14.63
CA THR A 39 12.81 -16.96 -15.47
C THR A 39 12.41 -18.42 -15.56
N THR A 40 11.13 -18.73 -15.37
CA THR A 40 10.63 -20.12 -15.32
C THR A 40 10.07 -20.60 -16.68
N GLY A 41 10.49 -19.96 -17.78
CA GLY A 41 10.01 -20.27 -19.14
C GLY A 41 8.50 -20.04 -19.28
N SER A 42 7.73 -21.12 -19.45
CA SER A 42 6.27 -21.08 -19.59
C SER A 42 5.51 -20.88 -18.27
N GLY A 43 6.23 -20.78 -17.14
CA GLY A 43 5.69 -20.56 -15.81
C GLY A 43 5.45 -21.84 -15.02
N PHE A 44 5.75 -21.83 -13.71
CA PHE A 44 5.36 -22.90 -12.80
C PHE A 44 3.88 -22.75 -12.46
N ALA A 45 3.13 -23.85 -12.60
CA ALA A 45 1.75 -23.89 -12.12
C ALA A 45 1.76 -23.84 -10.58
N ILE A 46 0.87 -23.02 -10.02
CA ILE A 46 0.67 -22.91 -8.56
C ILE A 46 -0.69 -23.53 -8.26
N ASP A 47 -0.78 -24.85 -8.40
CA ASP A 47 -2.01 -25.65 -8.29
C ASP A 47 -1.89 -26.84 -7.31
N ASN A 48 -0.69 -27.09 -6.79
CA ASN A 48 -0.43 -28.07 -5.75
C ASN A 48 -0.51 -27.45 -4.34
N THR A 49 -1.07 -28.20 -3.39
CA THR A 49 -1.21 -27.78 -1.99
C THR A 49 0.00 -28.17 -1.12
N ALA A 50 0.86 -29.08 -1.60
CA ALA A 50 2.07 -29.53 -0.93
C ALA A 50 3.30 -29.28 -1.82
N ASP A 51 4.45 -29.08 -1.19
CA ASP A 51 5.71 -28.80 -1.87
C ASP A 51 6.10 -29.91 -2.86
N ASP A 52 6.44 -29.53 -4.10
CA ASP A 52 6.85 -30.46 -5.16
C ASP A 52 7.96 -29.84 -6.01
N MET A 53 9.21 -30.16 -5.65
CA MET A 53 10.40 -29.62 -6.30
C MET A 53 10.45 -29.93 -7.81
N SER A 54 9.79 -31.00 -8.27
CA SER A 54 9.76 -31.35 -9.69
C SER A 54 8.88 -30.41 -10.52
N LYS A 55 7.98 -29.65 -9.87
CA LYS A 55 7.00 -28.78 -10.53
C LYS A 55 7.32 -27.30 -10.38
N ASN A 56 7.72 -26.88 -9.18
CA ASN A 56 7.71 -25.46 -8.83
C ASN A 56 8.91 -24.97 -8.02
N ALA A 57 10.05 -25.69 -8.07
CA ALA A 57 11.31 -25.24 -7.50
C ALA A 57 12.25 -24.64 -8.55
N THR A 58 13.10 -23.73 -8.09
CA THR A 58 14.21 -23.20 -8.86
C THR A 58 15.41 -22.94 -7.97
N TYR A 59 16.60 -22.87 -8.55
CA TYR A 59 17.85 -22.60 -7.85
C TYR A 59 18.47 -21.33 -8.37
N ALA A 60 19.03 -20.54 -7.46
CA ALA A 60 19.90 -19.42 -7.77
C ALA A 60 21.20 -19.59 -6.97
N VAL A 61 22.32 -19.23 -7.59
CA VAL A 61 23.63 -19.25 -6.93
C VAL A 61 23.94 -17.83 -6.48
N VAL A 62 24.26 -17.67 -5.20
CA VAL A 62 24.64 -16.40 -4.58
C VAL A 62 26.05 -16.47 -4.03
N ALA A 63 26.72 -15.32 -3.95
CA ALA A 63 28.02 -15.21 -3.31
C ALA A 63 27.94 -15.61 -1.83
N PRO A 64 28.93 -16.32 -1.26
CA PRO A 64 28.95 -16.65 0.15
C PRO A 64 28.94 -15.41 1.04
N GLY A 65 28.28 -15.50 2.21
CA GLY A 65 28.19 -14.40 3.16
C GLY A 65 26.80 -14.28 3.79
N THR A 66 26.68 -13.36 4.75
CA THR A 66 25.37 -13.03 5.34
C THR A 66 24.73 -11.94 4.52
N HIS A 67 23.57 -12.24 3.92
CA HIS A 67 22.84 -11.34 3.04
C HIS A 67 21.40 -11.21 3.52
N THR A 68 20.86 -10.00 3.42
CA THR A 68 19.40 -9.80 3.44
C THR A 68 18.91 -9.72 2.01
N PHE A 69 17.89 -10.51 1.71
CA PHE A 69 17.26 -10.58 0.40
C PHE A 69 15.83 -10.04 0.46
N ARG A 70 15.45 -9.25 -0.55
CA ARG A 70 14.07 -9.11 -0.99
C ARG A 70 13.85 -10.06 -2.16
N ILE A 71 12.99 -11.04 -1.98
CA ILE A 71 12.60 -11.98 -3.03
C ILE A 71 11.21 -11.60 -3.52
N ARG A 72 11.08 -11.25 -4.80
CA ARG A 72 9.82 -10.96 -5.46
C ARG A 72 9.40 -12.14 -6.34
N TYR A 73 8.27 -12.75 -6.00
CA TYR A 73 7.68 -13.84 -6.76
C TYR A 73 6.70 -13.27 -7.78
N TRP A 74 7.05 -13.28 -9.07
CA TRP A 74 6.21 -12.72 -10.11
C TRP A 74 5.14 -13.72 -10.55
N LEU A 75 3.90 -13.37 -10.27
CA LEU A 75 2.73 -14.17 -10.59
C LEU A 75 2.01 -13.57 -11.80
N ARG A 76 1.58 -14.43 -12.72
CA ARG A 76 0.62 -14.11 -13.77
C ARG A 76 -0.73 -14.76 -13.45
N ASN A 77 -1.78 -13.95 -13.44
CA ASN A 77 -3.16 -14.40 -13.33
C ASN A 77 -3.97 -13.90 -14.53
N THR A 78 -4.90 -14.71 -15.04
CA THR A 78 -5.67 -14.41 -16.26
C THR A 78 -7.19 -14.40 -16.02
N THR A 79 -7.65 -14.56 -14.78
CA THR A 79 -9.06 -14.80 -14.45
C THR A 79 -9.62 -13.84 -13.40
N ASP A 80 -8.85 -13.52 -12.37
CA ASP A 80 -9.38 -12.95 -11.12
C ASP A 80 -9.24 -11.43 -11.06
N ALA A 81 -8.61 -10.82 -12.07
CA ALA A 81 -8.42 -9.38 -12.16
C ALA A 81 -9.47 -8.75 -13.10
N PRO A 82 -10.18 -7.69 -12.67
CA PRO A 82 -11.23 -7.05 -13.47
C PRO A 82 -10.79 -6.47 -14.83
N ARG A 83 -9.47 -6.29 -15.04
CA ARG A 83 -8.90 -5.76 -16.29
C ARG A 83 -8.32 -6.86 -17.20
N GLY A 84 -8.64 -8.13 -16.93
CA GLY A 84 -8.04 -9.28 -17.60
C GLY A 84 -6.68 -9.64 -17.02
N THR A 85 -5.75 -10.10 -17.86
CA THR A 85 -4.43 -10.57 -17.41
C THR A 85 -3.70 -9.55 -16.54
N ILE A 86 -3.27 -9.99 -15.36
CA ILE A 86 -2.45 -9.23 -14.42
C ILE A 86 -1.14 -9.97 -14.14
N GLU A 87 -0.06 -9.19 -14.07
CA GLU A 87 1.24 -9.64 -13.58
C GLU A 87 1.68 -8.72 -12.45
N GLY A 88 2.22 -9.30 -11.39
CA GLY A 88 2.74 -8.55 -10.24
C GLY A 88 3.46 -9.48 -9.27
N THR A 89 3.80 -9.00 -8.08
CA THR A 89 4.65 -9.70 -7.13
C THR A 89 3.98 -9.93 -5.79
N VAL A 90 4.37 -11.03 -5.14
CA VAL A 90 4.34 -11.11 -3.68
C VAL A 90 5.79 -11.08 -3.20
N SER A 91 6.07 -10.28 -2.19
CA SER A 91 7.43 -10.03 -1.73
C SER A 91 7.72 -10.71 -0.38
N LYS A 92 8.94 -11.22 -0.21
CA LYS A 92 9.46 -11.77 1.06
C LYS A 92 10.81 -11.15 1.38
N ILE A 93 11.00 -10.71 2.62
CA ILE A 93 12.30 -10.33 3.17
C ILE A 93 12.85 -11.49 3.98
N VAL A 94 14.11 -11.87 3.75
CA VAL A 94 14.78 -12.94 4.49
C VAL A 94 16.27 -12.64 4.62
N THR A 95 16.82 -12.85 5.81
CA THR A 95 18.28 -12.79 6.03
C THR A 95 18.82 -14.20 6.16
N LEU A 96 19.85 -14.52 5.39
CA LEU A 96 20.49 -15.83 5.38
C LEU A 96 22.00 -15.69 5.46
N ASN A 97 22.65 -16.61 6.17
CA ASN A 97 24.09 -16.80 6.09
C ASN A 97 24.39 -17.87 5.04
N CYS A 98 24.66 -17.43 3.82
CA CYS A 98 24.94 -18.29 2.67
C CYS A 98 26.36 -18.89 2.78
N THR A 99 26.47 -20.03 3.46
CA THR A 99 27.72 -20.81 3.52
C THR A 99 28.09 -21.37 2.14
N ALA A 100 29.36 -21.26 1.76
CA ALA A 100 29.87 -21.80 0.49
C ALA A 100 29.55 -23.31 0.34
N GLY A 101 29.14 -23.71 -0.86
CA GLY A 101 28.82 -25.11 -1.20
C GLY A 101 27.56 -25.68 -0.52
N SER A 102 26.81 -24.86 0.23
CA SER A 102 25.59 -25.28 0.93
C SER A 102 24.33 -24.81 0.20
N ILE A 103 23.28 -25.62 0.24
CA ILE A 103 21.94 -25.23 -0.23
C ILE A 103 21.16 -24.67 0.96
N HIS A 104 20.51 -23.53 0.75
CA HIS A 104 19.61 -22.90 1.73
C HIS A 104 18.22 -22.81 1.12
N ASP A 105 17.29 -23.59 1.67
CA ASP A 105 15.92 -23.65 1.16
C ASP A 105 15.09 -22.45 1.62
N ILE A 106 14.34 -21.87 0.68
CA ILE A 106 13.41 -20.78 0.96
C ILE A 106 12.04 -21.17 0.41
N THR A 107 11.12 -21.54 1.28
CA THR A 107 9.72 -21.71 0.90
C THR A 107 9.14 -20.35 0.50
N ALA A 108 8.57 -20.28 -0.71
CA ALA A 108 7.93 -19.08 -1.21
C ALA A 108 6.70 -18.72 -0.36
N ASN A 109 6.54 -17.44 -0.05
CA ASN A 109 5.29 -16.93 0.51
C ASN A 109 4.48 -16.32 -0.63
N LEU A 110 3.51 -17.07 -1.15
CA LEU A 110 2.63 -16.62 -2.23
C LEU A 110 1.27 -16.13 -1.70
N ASN A 111 1.14 -15.93 -0.39
CA ASN A 111 -0.07 -15.43 0.22
C ASN A 111 -0.22 -13.93 -0.08
N LEU A 112 -1.30 -13.60 -0.77
CA LEU A 112 -1.70 -12.22 -1.00
C LEU A 112 -2.34 -11.65 0.25
N HIS A 113 -2.12 -10.37 0.51
CA HIS A 113 -2.90 -9.66 1.52
C HIS A 113 -4.30 -9.37 0.95
N ASP A 114 -5.33 -9.74 1.71
CA ASP A 114 -6.72 -9.42 1.39
C ASP A 114 -7.16 -8.20 2.21
N TYR A 115 -7.31 -7.07 1.53
CA TYR A 115 -7.81 -5.85 2.14
C TYR A 115 -9.33 -5.87 2.13
N ASP A 116 -9.93 -5.62 3.29
CA ASP A 116 -11.37 -5.57 3.45
C ASP A 116 -12.01 -4.51 2.52
N GLY A 117 -13.23 -4.76 2.08
CA GLY A 117 -14.05 -3.77 1.36
C GLY A 117 -14.79 -2.81 2.29
N ASP A 118 -14.58 -2.92 3.61
CA ASP A 118 -15.24 -2.09 4.61
C ASP A 118 -14.45 -0.78 4.82
N HIS A 119 -14.70 -0.07 5.91
CA HIS A 119 -13.92 1.10 6.33
C HIS A 119 -13.85 2.29 5.36
N TYR A 120 -14.72 2.32 4.36
CA TYR A 120 -15.02 3.56 3.66
C TYR A 120 -15.98 4.37 4.51
N TYR A 121 -15.76 5.66 4.65
CA TYR A 121 -16.63 6.56 5.42
C TYR A 121 -16.78 7.88 4.67
N MET A 122 -17.95 8.49 4.77
CA MET A 122 -18.02 9.94 4.66
C MET A 122 -17.28 10.55 5.86
N TRP A 123 -16.68 11.72 5.71
CA TRP A 123 -15.77 12.25 6.73
C TRP A 123 -16.44 12.39 8.10
N ASP A 124 -15.82 11.81 9.12
CA ASP A 124 -16.30 11.75 10.49
C ASP A 124 -17.76 11.26 10.61
N ALA A 125 -18.17 10.25 9.82
CA ALA A 125 -19.47 9.59 9.97
C ALA A 125 -19.46 8.54 11.11
N GLN A 126 -20.61 8.26 11.73
CA GLN A 126 -20.70 7.29 12.83
C GLN A 126 -20.59 5.84 12.36
N GLU A 127 -21.18 5.56 11.20
CA GLU A 127 -21.22 4.23 10.58
C GLU A 127 -20.54 4.25 9.21
N GLN A 128 -20.05 3.08 8.76
CA GLN A 128 -19.34 2.98 7.49
C GLN A 128 -20.26 3.27 6.30
N TYR A 129 -19.66 3.74 5.20
CA TYR A 129 -20.31 4.24 4.00
C TYR A 129 -21.36 3.27 3.42
N TRP A 130 -21.07 1.96 3.49
CA TRP A 130 -21.94 0.90 2.99
C TRP A 130 -22.65 0.10 4.09
N LYS A 131 -22.76 0.61 5.32
CA LYS A 131 -23.40 -0.11 6.43
C LYS A 131 -24.82 -0.56 6.06
N GLY A 132 -25.09 -1.86 6.17
CA GLY A 132 -26.35 -2.51 5.77
C GLY A 132 -26.46 -2.85 4.28
N HIS A 133 -25.48 -2.46 3.48
CA HIS A 133 -25.40 -2.66 2.03
C HIS A 133 -24.04 -3.22 1.60
N GLU A 134 -23.31 -3.85 2.52
CA GLU A 134 -21.98 -4.38 2.29
C GLU A 134 -21.96 -5.50 1.25
N TRP A 135 -20.93 -5.53 0.42
CA TRP A 135 -20.78 -6.49 -0.68
C TRP A 135 -20.77 -7.95 -0.22
N ASN A 136 -20.19 -8.22 0.95
CA ASN A 136 -20.07 -9.55 1.56
C ASN A 136 -21.34 -10.01 2.30
N HIS A 137 -22.37 -9.15 2.37
CA HIS A 137 -23.67 -9.45 2.96
C HIS A 137 -24.81 -9.41 1.93
N GLY A 138 -24.48 -9.53 0.64
CA GLY A 138 -25.47 -9.49 -0.45
C GLY A 138 -26.02 -8.09 -0.73
N GLY A 139 -25.34 -7.06 -0.22
CA GLY A 139 -25.70 -5.67 -0.43
C GLY A 139 -25.31 -5.12 -1.80
N SER A 140 -25.49 -3.81 -1.97
CA SER A 140 -25.35 -3.11 -3.25
C SER A 140 -24.02 -2.38 -3.42
N GLN A 141 -23.09 -2.50 -2.47
CA GLN A 141 -21.77 -1.87 -2.55
C GLN A 141 -21.03 -2.24 -3.86
N PRO A 142 -20.67 -1.27 -4.71
CA PRO A 142 -19.89 -1.55 -5.91
C PRO A 142 -18.46 -2.03 -5.58
N THR A 143 -18.00 -3.09 -6.24
CA THR A 143 -16.70 -3.72 -5.96
C THR A 143 -15.68 -3.60 -7.10
N ILE A 144 -16.08 -3.02 -8.23
CA ILE A 144 -15.26 -2.86 -9.44
C ILE A 144 -15.29 -1.38 -9.86
N ASN A 145 -14.16 -0.86 -10.35
CA ASN A 145 -14.06 0.48 -10.92
C ASN A 145 -15.15 0.73 -11.97
N TYR A 146 -15.89 1.85 -11.85
CA TYR A 146 -17.13 2.11 -12.62
C TYR A 146 -17.01 2.00 -14.15
N TRP A 147 -15.81 2.19 -14.72
CA TRP A 147 -15.56 2.16 -16.16
C TRP A 147 -15.16 0.78 -16.69
N LEU A 148 -15.10 -0.24 -15.83
CA LEU A 148 -14.75 -1.60 -16.24
C LEU A 148 -16.00 -2.45 -16.53
N PRO A 149 -15.89 -3.46 -17.40
CA PRO A 149 -16.95 -4.43 -17.60
C PRO A 149 -17.35 -5.11 -16.29
N GLY A 150 -18.66 -5.24 -16.05
CA GLY A 150 -19.21 -5.85 -14.84
C GLY A 150 -19.30 -4.92 -13.62
N ALA A 151 -18.90 -3.65 -13.74
CA ALA A 151 -19.10 -2.67 -12.68
C ALA A 151 -20.58 -2.42 -12.40
N THR A 152 -20.92 -2.27 -11.12
CA THR A 152 -22.25 -1.93 -10.64
C THR A 152 -22.28 -0.50 -10.10
N ILE A 153 -23.49 0.05 -9.98
CA ILE A 153 -23.74 1.35 -9.36
C ILE A 153 -24.71 1.15 -8.19
N SER A 154 -24.73 2.06 -7.22
CA SER A 154 -25.69 1.99 -6.11
C SER A 154 -26.14 3.36 -5.62
N ASN A 155 -27.42 3.44 -5.29
CA ASN A 155 -28.06 4.64 -4.75
C ASN A 155 -28.32 4.55 -3.23
N ASP A 156 -27.74 3.55 -2.56
CA ASP A 156 -27.97 3.22 -1.15
C ASP A 156 -26.99 3.90 -0.17
N TYR A 157 -26.14 4.79 -0.68
CA TYR A 157 -25.30 5.67 0.14
C TYR A 157 -26.15 6.71 0.90
N ALA A 158 -25.62 7.24 2.00
CA ALA A 158 -26.32 8.25 2.80
C ALA A 158 -26.53 9.57 2.05
N LYS A 159 -27.74 10.14 2.14
CA LYS A 159 -28.13 11.35 1.39
C LYS A 159 -28.34 12.58 2.28
N ASN A 160 -28.55 12.39 3.58
CA ASN A 160 -28.79 13.47 4.52
C ASN A 160 -28.41 13.06 5.95
N ASN A 161 -28.39 14.04 6.85
CA ASN A 161 -27.96 13.92 8.25
C ASN A 161 -28.85 13.07 9.17
N SER A 162 -29.98 12.53 8.68
CA SER A 162 -30.77 11.55 9.43
C SER A 162 -30.16 10.15 9.37
N ASP A 163 -29.25 9.91 8.43
CA ASP A 163 -28.51 8.66 8.26
C ASP A 163 -27.17 8.73 9.03
N PRO A 164 -26.85 7.77 9.91
CA PRO A 164 -25.61 7.77 10.69
C PRO A 164 -24.34 7.63 9.85
N ARG A 165 -24.46 7.24 8.57
CA ARG A 165 -23.34 7.17 7.62
C ARG A 165 -23.05 8.52 6.94
N PHE A 166 -23.89 9.53 7.15
CA PHE A 166 -23.68 10.87 6.61
C PHE A 166 -22.54 11.59 7.35
N TYR A 167 -21.76 12.39 6.65
CA TYR A 167 -20.62 13.09 7.23
C TYR A 167 -21.02 14.05 8.36
N ASN A 168 -20.08 14.31 9.25
CA ASN A 168 -20.22 15.36 10.25
C ASN A 168 -20.12 16.75 9.59
N ALA A 169 -21.19 17.55 9.73
CA ALA A 169 -21.27 18.91 9.20
C ALA A 169 -20.78 19.99 10.19
N ALA A 170 -20.31 19.61 11.38
CA ALA A 170 -19.76 20.55 12.35
C ALA A 170 -18.58 21.32 11.75
N PHE A 171 -18.63 22.65 11.87
CA PHE A 171 -17.62 23.54 11.32
C PHE A 171 -17.64 24.91 11.99
N THR A 172 -16.45 25.44 12.28
CA THR A 172 -16.20 26.84 12.62
C THR A 172 -15.00 27.32 11.81
N SER A 173 -15.14 28.48 11.14
CA SER A 173 -14.07 29.00 10.27
C SER A 173 -12.87 29.50 11.06
N GLY A 174 -11.66 29.22 10.54
CA GLY A 174 -10.39 29.73 11.07
C GLY A 174 -9.89 29.04 12.34
N VAL A 175 -10.47 27.91 12.73
CA VAL A 175 -10.09 27.13 13.92
C VAL A 175 -9.89 25.65 13.60
N ASP A 176 -9.28 24.92 14.54
CA ASP A 176 -9.21 23.46 14.46
C ASP A 176 -10.62 22.86 14.60
N ASN A 177 -10.98 22.02 13.65
CA ASN A 177 -12.24 21.26 13.61
C ASN A 177 -11.89 19.77 13.62
N PRO A 178 -11.58 19.18 14.79
CA PRO A 178 -11.23 17.78 14.86
C PRO A 178 -12.46 16.90 14.65
N ALA A 179 -12.23 15.70 14.10
CA ALA A 179 -13.22 14.64 14.06
C ALA A 179 -13.66 14.26 15.49
N THR A 180 -14.94 13.93 15.65
CA THR A 180 -15.58 13.73 16.96
C THR A 180 -16.14 12.33 17.16
N HIS A 181 -16.39 11.58 16.08
CA HIS A 181 -16.91 10.23 16.16
C HIS A 181 -15.78 9.20 16.32
N THR A 182 -16.11 8.09 16.99
CA THR A 182 -15.16 7.03 17.36
C THR A 182 -14.43 6.42 16.15
N SER A 183 -15.10 6.34 15.00
CA SER A 183 -14.57 5.88 13.71
C SER A 183 -13.32 6.65 13.26
N PHE A 184 -13.14 7.90 13.70
CA PHE A 184 -12.04 8.78 13.30
C PHE A 184 -11.04 9.08 14.44
N LYS A 185 -11.32 8.61 15.67
CA LYS A 185 -10.57 9.00 16.89
C LYS A 185 -9.07 8.65 16.88
N ASN A 186 -8.66 7.67 16.08
CA ASN A 186 -7.28 7.20 16.01
C ASN A 186 -6.61 7.45 14.65
N LEU A 187 -7.24 8.24 13.78
CA LEU A 187 -6.65 8.58 12.49
C LEU A 187 -5.61 9.69 12.65
N PRO A 188 -4.52 9.68 11.87
CA PRO A 188 -3.58 10.79 11.80
C PRO A 188 -4.33 12.09 11.48
N ASN A 189 -3.97 13.17 12.18
CA ASN A 189 -4.41 14.50 11.79
C ASN A 189 -3.61 15.01 10.57
N VAL A 190 -4.03 16.12 9.98
CA VAL A 190 -3.38 16.70 8.79
C VAL A 190 -1.88 16.98 8.99
N ASN A 191 -1.46 17.43 10.18
CA ASN A 191 -0.07 17.71 10.49
C ASN A 191 0.75 16.41 10.51
N GLU A 192 0.23 15.37 11.17
CA GLU A 192 0.85 14.04 11.21
C GLU A 192 1.02 13.47 9.78
N MET A 193 -0.02 13.54 8.94
CA MET A 193 0.06 13.08 7.54
C MET A 193 1.15 13.79 6.73
N SER A 194 1.37 15.08 6.99
CA SER A 194 2.40 15.86 6.30
C SER A 194 3.82 15.35 6.57
N TRP A 195 4.07 14.79 7.77
CA TRP A 195 5.36 14.19 8.11
C TRP A 195 5.62 12.90 7.32
N TYR A 196 4.61 12.02 7.18
CA TYR A 196 4.75 10.82 6.35
C TYR A 196 5.03 11.18 4.89
N CYS A 197 4.45 12.27 4.37
CA CYS A 197 4.67 12.67 2.98
C CYS A 197 6.04 13.30 2.74
N MET A 198 6.51 14.17 3.66
CA MET A 198 7.78 14.87 3.51
C MET A 198 8.98 14.02 3.92
N TYR A 199 8.90 13.35 5.07
CA TYR A 199 10.01 12.64 5.70
C TYR A 199 9.80 11.13 5.80
N GLY A 200 8.58 10.64 5.50
CA GLY A 200 8.29 9.21 5.46
C GLY A 200 8.86 8.48 4.26
N ASP A 201 9.73 9.12 3.47
CA ASP A 201 10.34 8.61 2.25
C ASP A 201 9.38 7.75 1.39
N PRO A 202 8.28 8.33 0.88
CA PRO A 202 7.28 7.56 0.17
C PRO A 202 7.88 6.86 -1.06
N ARG A 203 7.58 5.58 -1.26
CA ARG A 203 8.11 4.75 -2.35
C ARG A 203 6.99 4.00 -3.03
N TRP A 204 6.71 4.30 -4.31
CA TRP A 204 5.64 3.63 -5.04
C TRP A 204 6.09 2.25 -5.51
N ASP A 205 5.30 1.23 -5.18
CA ASP A 205 5.44 -0.12 -5.71
C ASP A 205 4.30 -0.38 -6.70
N ALA A 206 4.62 -0.49 -7.99
CA ALA A 206 3.63 -0.71 -9.05
C ALA A 206 3.18 -2.16 -9.18
N ASP A 207 3.89 -3.08 -8.51
CA ASP A 207 3.81 -4.51 -8.81
C ASP A 207 3.34 -5.35 -7.63
N GLU A 208 3.42 -4.89 -6.39
CA GLU A 208 2.91 -5.66 -5.24
C GLU A 208 1.42 -5.97 -5.38
N LEU A 209 1.10 -7.25 -5.40
CA LEU A 209 -0.23 -7.81 -5.58
C LEU A 209 -0.97 -7.86 -4.24
N TRP A 210 -2.28 -7.63 -4.30
CA TRP A 210 -3.20 -7.75 -3.18
C TRP A 210 -4.61 -7.97 -3.70
N THR A 211 -5.50 -8.48 -2.86
CA THR A 211 -6.92 -8.64 -3.19
C THR A 211 -7.76 -7.66 -2.39
N THR A 212 -8.93 -7.32 -2.94
CA THR A 212 -10.00 -6.67 -2.19
C THR A 212 -11.33 -6.99 -2.85
N MET A 213 -12.38 -7.14 -2.06
CA MET A 213 -13.76 -7.35 -2.56
C MET A 213 -13.88 -8.46 -3.61
N GLY A 214 -13.09 -9.54 -3.46
CA GLY A 214 -13.08 -10.69 -4.36
C GLY A 214 -12.27 -10.53 -5.65
N HIS A 215 -11.54 -9.43 -5.82
CA HIS A 215 -10.80 -9.10 -7.06
C HIS A 215 -9.30 -8.95 -6.82
N LEU A 216 -8.49 -9.36 -7.80
CA LEU A 216 -7.04 -9.23 -7.77
C LEU A 216 -6.57 -7.89 -8.36
N TYR A 217 -5.76 -7.17 -7.58
CA TYR A 217 -5.17 -5.89 -7.95
C TYR A 217 -3.67 -5.84 -7.61
N LYS A 218 -3.04 -4.74 -7.98
CA LYS A 218 -1.66 -4.43 -7.61
C LYS A 218 -1.46 -2.93 -7.47
N GLY A 219 -0.42 -2.53 -6.76
CA GLY A 219 0.00 -1.14 -6.65
C GLY A 219 -0.28 -0.53 -5.28
N GLY A 220 0.65 0.28 -4.80
CA GLY A 220 0.55 0.95 -3.51
C GLY A 220 1.84 1.68 -3.13
N MET A 221 1.86 2.20 -1.91
CA MET A 221 2.92 3.08 -1.45
C MET A 221 3.51 2.57 -0.14
N TRP A 222 4.84 2.50 -0.08
CA TRP A 222 5.56 2.31 1.18
C TRP A 222 5.82 3.65 1.84
N PHE A 223 5.68 3.71 3.16
CA PHE A 223 6.06 4.85 4.00
C PHE A 223 6.88 4.37 5.19
N LYS A 224 7.84 5.16 5.65
CA LYS A 224 8.50 4.92 6.94
C LYS A 224 7.46 4.94 8.07
N LYS A 225 7.65 4.05 9.04
CA LYS A 225 6.84 3.97 10.25
C LYS A 225 6.99 5.21 11.12
N LYS A 226 5.97 5.51 11.90
CA LYS A 226 5.92 6.56 12.91
C LYS A 226 7.11 6.49 13.87
N SER A 227 7.45 5.29 14.34
CA SER A 227 8.58 5.08 15.25
C SER A 227 9.91 5.52 14.64
N VAL A 228 10.12 5.28 13.34
CA VAL A 228 11.30 5.73 12.59
C VAL A 228 11.30 7.25 12.45
N LEU A 229 10.15 7.83 12.06
CA LEU A 229 9.99 9.29 11.97
C LEU A 229 10.27 9.99 13.30
N GLN A 230 9.80 9.42 14.41
CA GLN A 230 10.05 9.94 15.76
C GLN A 230 11.53 9.84 16.14
N ALA A 231 12.18 8.70 15.87
CA ALA A 231 13.60 8.49 16.16
C ALA A 231 14.51 9.45 15.37
N GLU A 232 14.12 9.81 14.15
CA GLU A 232 14.84 10.77 13.29
C GLU A 232 14.53 12.24 13.63
N GLY A 233 13.61 12.52 14.56
CA GLY A 233 13.19 13.89 14.90
C GLY A 233 12.28 14.53 13.85
N HIS A 234 11.62 13.72 13.01
CA HIS A 234 10.75 14.13 11.90
C HIS A 234 9.29 13.80 12.16
N TYR A 235 8.79 14.13 13.35
CA TYR A 235 7.40 13.89 13.72
C TYR A 235 6.89 14.88 14.77
N ASN A 236 5.72 15.46 14.54
CA ASN A 236 5.01 16.28 15.51
C ASN A 236 3.49 16.22 15.24
N SER A 237 2.68 16.06 16.28
CA SER A 237 1.22 16.02 16.15
C SER A 237 0.56 17.39 16.09
N ASN A 238 1.24 18.45 16.56
CA ASN A 238 0.72 19.81 16.66
C ASN A 238 1.11 20.70 15.46
N THR A 239 2.21 20.38 14.78
CA THR A 239 2.70 21.15 13.62
C THR A 239 3.05 20.22 12.47
N ALA A 240 2.74 20.65 11.26
CA ALA A 240 3.15 20.00 10.02
C ALA A 240 4.67 20.08 9.81
N TYR A 241 5.15 19.43 8.76
CA TYR A 241 6.58 19.38 8.39
C TYR A 241 7.24 20.76 8.20
N ASP A 242 6.44 21.79 7.90
CA ASP A 242 6.89 23.17 7.68
C ASP A 242 6.86 24.04 8.95
N GLY A 243 6.55 23.44 10.11
CA GLY A 243 6.49 24.10 11.41
C GLY A 243 5.20 24.86 11.69
N SER A 244 4.22 24.85 10.78
CA SER A 244 2.91 25.49 10.98
C SER A 244 1.80 24.50 11.33
N ASP A 245 0.67 24.97 11.85
CA ASP A 245 -0.48 24.12 12.14
C ASP A 245 -1.54 24.21 11.02
N TRP A 246 -1.63 23.16 10.20
CA TRP A 246 -2.53 23.10 9.04
C TRP A 246 -4.00 22.94 9.43
N ARG A 247 -4.29 22.65 10.70
CA ARG A 247 -5.66 22.58 11.23
C ARG A 247 -6.30 23.94 11.44
N THR A 248 -5.49 25.00 11.54
CA THR A 248 -5.97 26.38 11.74
C THR A 248 -5.71 27.28 10.54
N ALA A 249 -4.74 26.91 9.70
CA ALA A 249 -4.42 27.60 8.45
C ALA A 249 -4.53 26.63 7.27
N LYS A 250 -5.38 26.96 6.27
CA LYS A 250 -5.50 26.16 5.05
C LYS A 250 -4.15 26.08 4.34
N LYS A 251 -3.61 24.88 4.23
CA LYS A 251 -2.39 24.56 3.51
C LYS A 251 -2.56 23.24 2.78
N PHE A 252 -1.66 22.94 1.87
CA PHE A 252 -1.63 21.66 1.18
C PHE A 252 -0.19 21.31 0.83
N GLY A 253 0.06 20.02 0.60
CA GLY A 253 1.36 19.51 0.21
C GLY A 253 1.27 18.62 -1.01
N ASN A 254 2.33 18.68 -1.81
CA ASN A 254 2.54 17.81 -2.96
C ASN A 254 4.02 17.45 -3.02
N TRP A 255 4.30 16.15 -3.02
CA TRP A 255 5.65 15.63 -3.09
C TRP A 255 5.77 14.62 -4.22
N ILE A 256 6.91 14.70 -4.91
CA ILE A 256 7.30 13.75 -5.95
C ILE A 256 7.76 12.47 -5.28
N VAL A 257 7.29 11.34 -5.79
CA VAL A 257 7.60 10.01 -5.28
C VAL A 257 8.45 9.25 -6.30
N PRO A 258 9.59 8.67 -5.90
CA PRO A 258 10.34 7.79 -6.78
C PRO A 258 9.60 6.46 -7.00
N LEU A 259 9.70 5.92 -8.21
CA LEU A 259 9.13 4.63 -8.60
C LEU A 259 10.09 3.47 -8.26
N THR A 260 10.66 3.52 -7.06
CA THR A 260 11.66 2.59 -6.56
C THR A 260 11.20 2.05 -5.23
N LEU A 261 11.47 0.79 -4.93
CA LEU A 261 11.19 0.21 -3.62
C LEU A 261 12.11 0.78 -2.52
N PRO A 262 11.75 0.68 -1.24
CA PRO A 262 12.70 0.88 -0.14
C PRO A 262 13.93 -0.02 -0.30
N SER A 263 15.07 0.35 0.26
CA SER A 263 16.24 -0.55 0.34
C SER A 263 15.87 -1.86 1.03
N VAL A 264 16.69 -2.91 0.83
CA VAL A 264 16.41 -4.20 1.46
C VAL A 264 16.69 -4.15 2.97
N SER A 265 17.76 -3.46 3.36
CA SER A 265 18.16 -3.22 4.75
C SER A 265 17.12 -2.43 5.54
N ASP A 266 16.45 -1.45 4.92
CA ASP A 266 15.44 -0.63 5.61
C ASP A 266 14.03 -1.21 5.52
N ALA A 267 13.81 -2.36 4.88
CA ALA A 267 12.45 -2.86 4.60
C ALA A 267 11.56 -2.92 5.87
N ASN A 268 12.13 -3.24 7.03
CA ASN A 268 11.41 -3.31 8.31
C ASN A 268 11.03 -1.94 8.90
N ASN A 269 11.62 -0.85 8.40
CA ASN A 269 11.32 0.53 8.77
C ASN A 269 10.08 1.07 8.05
N TYR A 270 9.54 0.34 7.07
CA TYR A 270 8.41 0.77 6.25
C TYR A 270 7.14 -0.04 6.55
N PHE A 271 5.99 0.55 6.26
CA PHE A 271 4.70 -0.11 6.15
C PHE A 271 4.09 0.21 4.77
N TYR A 272 3.13 -0.60 4.32
CA TYR A 272 2.57 -0.52 2.98
C TYR A 272 1.11 -0.09 3.00
N LEU A 273 0.75 0.91 2.19
CA LEU A 273 -0.63 1.31 1.94
C LEU A 273 -1.04 0.90 0.51
N PRO A 274 -2.09 0.06 0.36
CA PRO A 274 -2.63 -0.31 -0.95
C PRO A 274 -3.40 0.84 -1.61
N ALA A 275 -3.36 0.90 -2.95
CA ALA A 275 -4.17 1.83 -3.73
C ALA A 275 -5.63 1.34 -3.84
N LEU A 276 -6.41 1.46 -2.78
CA LEU A 276 -7.78 0.90 -2.67
C LEU A 276 -8.86 1.74 -3.37
N GLY A 277 -8.55 2.93 -3.89
CA GLY A 277 -9.53 3.79 -4.52
C GLY A 277 -10.44 4.53 -3.54
N TYR A 278 -11.62 4.91 -3.99
CA TYR A 278 -12.64 5.62 -3.22
C TYR A 278 -14.04 5.50 -3.83
N TYR A 279 -15.06 5.85 -3.05
CA TYR A 279 -16.42 6.05 -3.54
C TYR A 279 -16.77 7.54 -3.74
N ASP A 280 -17.48 7.85 -4.83
CA ASP A 280 -18.02 9.20 -5.11
C ASP A 280 -19.56 9.11 -5.22
N THR A 281 -20.27 9.94 -4.46
CA THR A 281 -21.75 9.99 -4.47
C THR A 281 -22.32 10.84 -5.61
N ARG A 282 -21.53 11.75 -6.19
CA ARG A 282 -22.01 12.69 -7.22
C ARG A 282 -22.53 11.97 -8.46
N ASP A 283 -22.06 10.74 -8.69
CA ASP A 283 -22.35 9.92 -9.86
C ASP A 283 -22.90 8.51 -9.53
N SER A 284 -23.71 8.33 -8.48
CA SER A 284 -24.37 7.04 -8.11
C SER A 284 -23.51 6.06 -7.29
N GLY A 285 -22.77 6.58 -6.30
CA GLY A 285 -22.06 5.75 -5.31
C GLY A 285 -21.00 4.83 -5.92
N ASN A 286 -20.42 5.24 -7.05
CA ASN A 286 -19.49 4.46 -7.85
C ASN A 286 -18.15 4.27 -7.13
N LEU A 287 -17.51 3.11 -7.35
CA LEU A 287 -16.12 2.87 -6.96
C LEU A 287 -15.17 3.39 -8.05
N TYR A 288 -14.15 4.14 -7.63
CA TYR A 288 -13.16 4.75 -8.51
C TYR A 288 -11.74 4.38 -8.13
N ASN A 289 -10.90 4.27 -9.15
CA ASN A 289 -9.45 4.31 -9.05
C ASN A 289 -8.77 3.24 -8.17
N VAL A 290 -9.43 2.10 -7.91
CA VAL A 290 -8.76 0.92 -7.34
C VAL A 290 -7.54 0.58 -8.21
N ARG A 291 -6.42 0.24 -7.56
CA ARG A 291 -5.06 0.06 -8.09
C ARG A 291 -4.32 1.34 -8.48
N PHE A 292 -5.02 2.45 -8.71
CA PHE A 292 -4.38 3.68 -9.17
C PHE A 292 -4.04 4.62 -8.01
N TYR A 293 -5.01 4.84 -7.12
CA TYR A 293 -4.87 5.80 -6.03
C TYR A 293 -5.25 5.20 -4.68
N GLY A 294 -4.51 5.56 -3.64
CA GLY A 294 -4.95 5.39 -2.26
C GLY A 294 -5.52 6.71 -1.74
N THR A 295 -6.64 6.65 -1.01
CA THR A 295 -7.26 7.82 -0.37
C THR A 295 -7.64 7.50 1.07
N PHE A 296 -7.09 8.26 2.00
CA PHE A 296 -7.27 8.04 3.44
C PHE A 296 -7.67 9.34 4.11
N TRP A 297 -8.78 9.33 4.83
CA TRP A 297 -9.19 10.48 5.62
C TRP A 297 -8.21 10.76 6.75
N SER A 298 -7.97 12.05 7.01
CA SER A 298 -7.42 12.50 8.28
C SER A 298 -8.53 12.73 9.31
N SER A 299 -8.14 12.87 10.58
CA SER A 299 -9.03 13.34 11.64
C SER A 299 -9.26 14.87 11.64
N SER A 300 -8.82 15.60 10.61
CA SER A 300 -8.91 17.06 10.54
C SER A 300 -9.85 17.54 9.43
N ALA A 301 -10.84 18.35 9.77
CA ALA A 301 -11.64 19.07 8.78
C ALA A 301 -10.86 20.27 8.19
N SER A 302 -11.34 20.79 7.05
CA SER A 302 -10.83 22.03 6.49
C SER A 302 -11.08 23.18 7.47
N PRO A 303 -10.10 24.07 7.75
CA PRO A 303 -10.33 25.26 8.56
C PRO A 303 -11.11 26.36 7.82
N GLN A 304 -11.29 26.25 6.50
CA GLN A 304 -11.87 27.32 5.69
C GLN A 304 -13.23 26.96 5.06
N TYR A 305 -13.49 25.69 4.80
CA TYR A 305 -14.74 25.27 4.15
C TYR A 305 -15.50 24.25 4.99
N SER A 306 -16.81 24.48 5.14
CA SER A 306 -17.70 23.65 5.96
C SER A 306 -17.96 22.26 5.38
N ASP A 307 -17.73 22.08 4.09
CA ASP A 307 -18.04 20.87 3.34
C ASP A 307 -16.81 20.03 3.00
N ARG A 308 -15.61 20.39 3.49
CA ARG A 308 -14.33 19.74 3.15
C ARG A 308 -13.55 19.24 4.36
N ALA A 309 -12.69 18.27 4.12
CA ALA A 309 -11.79 17.72 5.12
C ALA A 309 -10.45 17.28 4.52
N TYR A 310 -9.42 17.19 5.36
CA TYR A 310 -8.10 16.78 4.92
C TYR A 310 -8.03 15.27 4.70
N TYR A 311 -7.30 14.88 3.65
CA TYR A 311 -7.02 13.49 3.31
C TYR A 311 -5.59 13.33 2.78
N LEU A 312 -5.05 12.13 2.97
CA LEU A 312 -3.87 11.64 2.27
C LEU A 312 -4.33 11.03 0.94
N TRP A 313 -3.66 11.41 -0.14
CA TRP A 313 -3.81 10.79 -1.44
C TRP A 313 -2.45 10.39 -1.97
N PHE A 314 -2.37 9.24 -2.63
CA PHE A 314 -1.13 8.85 -3.30
C PHE A 314 -1.41 8.07 -4.58
N GLY A 315 -0.47 8.13 -5.51
CA GLY A 315 -0.45 7.38 -6.74
C GLY A 315 0.97 7.24 -7.28
N ALA A 316 1.10 6.68 -8.48
CA ALA A 316 2.39 6.54 -9.13
C ALA A 316 3.04 7.93 -9.37
N GLY A 317 4.14 8.18 -8.66
CA GLY A 317 4.97 9.39 -8.83
C GLY A 317 4.64 10.55 -7.90
N ASN A 318 3.60 10.44 -7.07
CA ASN A 318 3.11 11.55 -6.27
C ASN A 318 2.36 11.13 -5.00
N VAL A 319 2.50 11.95 -3.96
CA VAL A 319 1.73 11.89 -2.72
C VAL A 319 1.30 13.29 -2.32
N TYR A 320 0.07 13.43 -1.82
CA TYR A 320 -0.55 14.70 -1.46
C TYR A 320 -1.20 14.63 -0.08
N VAL A 321 -1.21 15.78 0.60
CA VAL A 321 -2.13 16.07 1.71
C VAL A 321 -2.91 17.31 1.33
N ARG A 322 -4.23 17.18 1.16
CA ARG A 322 -5.10 18.26 0.68
C ARG A 322 -6.48 18.19 1.32
N GLU A 323 -7.30 19.20 1.03
CA GLU A 323 -8.68 19.33 1.48
C GLU A 323 -9.66 19.65 0.34
N ASP A 324 -9.27 19.46 -0.93
CA ASP A 324 -10.07 19.85 -2.09
C ASP A 324 -11.25 18.92 -2.42
N TYR A 325 -11.40 17.80 -1.72
CA TYR A 325 -12.59 16.94 -1.80
C TYR A 325 -13.60 17.19 -0.68
N GLU A 326 -14.86 17.01 -1.03
CA GLU A 326 -15.98 17.16 -0.12
C GLU A 326 -16.10 16.00 0.87
N ARG A 327 -16.67 16.27 2.05
CA ARG A 327 -16.85 15.29 3.14
C ARG A 327 -17.75 14.10 2.77
N HIS A 328 -18.54 14.19 1.71
CA HIS A 328 -19.44 13.11 1.29
C HIS A 328 -18.75 11.99 0.51
N PHE A 329 -17.47 12.12 0.17
CA PHE A 329 -16.70 11.04 -0.44
C PHE A 329 -16.50 9.88 0.52
N GLY A 330 -16.49 8.66 -0.02
CA GLY A 330 -16.12 7.46 0.72
C GLY A 330 -14.63 7.20 0.60
N PHE A 331 -13.81 7.77 1.48
CA PHE A 331 -12.38 7.41 1.61
C PHE A 331 -12.17 6.45 2.78
N ARG A 332 -11.01 5.80 2.81
CA ARG A 332 -10.65 4.90 3.90
C ARG A 332 -10.48 5.69 5.19
N ALA A 333 -11.14 5.25 6.26
CA ALA A 333 -10.97 5.77 7.61
C ALA A 333 -10.37 4.67 8.50
N GLN A 334 -9.06 4.47 8.39
CA GLN A 334 -8.32 3.49 9.18
C GLN A 334 -6.99 4.07 9.65
N LYS A 335 -6.58 3.66 10.85
CA LYS A 335 -5.29 4.04 11.42
C LYS A 335 -4.18 3.31 10.68
N PHE A 336 -3.04 3.97 10.47
CA PHE A 336 -1.91 3.36 9.75
C PHE A 336 -1.34 2.13 10.46
N SER A 337 -1.56 1.97 11.77
CA SER A 337 -1.14 0.76 12.51
C SER A 337 -1.83 -0.51 12.01
N ASP A 338 -3.04 -0.40 11.42
CA ASP A 338 -3.74 -1.53 10.80
C ASP A 338 -3.02 -2.02 9.53
N PHE A 339 -2.12 -1.20 8.98
CA PHE A 339 -1.27 -1.50 7.83
C PHE A 339 0.19 -1.78 8.21
N GLY A 340 0.50 -1.89 9.51
CA GLY A 340 1.83 -2.20 10.01
C GLY A 340 2.65 -1.01 10.51
N ASP A 341 2.05 0.18 10.64
CA ASP A 341 2.65 1.32 11.34
C ASP A 341 2.58 1.15 12.88
N ASN A 342 3.32 0.16 13.39
CA ASN A 342 3.40 -0.19 14.81
C ASN A 342 4.73 0.19 15.45
#